data_AF-A0A7J6S1T8-F1
#
_entry.id   AF-A0A7J6S1T8-F1
#
_cell.length_a   1.000
_cell.length_b   1.000
_cell.length_c   1.000
_cell.angle_alpha   90.00
_cell.angle_beta   90.00
_cell.angle_gamma   90.00
#
_symmetry.space_group_name_H-M   'P 1'
#
loop_
_entity.id
_entity.type
_entity.pdbx_description
1 polymer ?
#
loop_
_entity_poly.entity_id
_entity_poly.type
_entity_poly.pdbx_seq_one_letter_code
_entity_poly.pdbx_strand_id
1 'polypeptide(L)'
;WYEKEQRHAPTAPVRDDHIPKFFGEVHSQTDIEYAYEGKNVVLLDFVYTNRAILEELGKHCKRCIILDHHQSTATQWMTAPVSGVEYIINQRQSACTLAWDYFMGRNARVPLLLRYIEDCDIARFTYYNSSYFQTGFRCKRADYEPPIFTPGQIDEQCLRAFADCVDRGDEFLNECIEAGSSGDVDELYYDVRQHVWRSRLRRLKLFPHLLARVVNCSSQALKGRVMGEMLEYRGRGSNRRPDGVEALEEGDEEELEPKADLAVIYFFDDTTRRYRVSLSTDREDVDVAEICTAYGGGGHQYVGGFYFTCHRPGSKRSLPPNDDPSCGYTVDEIFEPLDLDADEEASEAAADSPCAAEHWNLEATGRASMSLHMALRAGDV
;
A
#
# COMPACT_ATOMS: atom_id res chain seq x y z
N TRP A 1 3.21 24.27 13.32
CA TRP A 1 2.80 25.13 14.45
C TRP A 1 4.02 25.84 15.06
N TYR A 2 5.16 25.14 15.22
CA TYR A 2 6.47 25.73 15.61
C TYR A 2 6.87 27.01 14.85
N GLU A 3 6.74 27.06 13.52
CA GLU A 3 6.99 28.30 12.75
C GLU A 3 5.86 29.33 12.81
N LYS A 4 4.64 28.90 13.18
CA LYS A 4 3.45 29.75 13.22
C LYS A 4 3.36 30.52 14.55
N GLU A 5 3.91 29.98 15.64
CA GLU A 5 4.01 30.64 16.95
C GLU A 5 5.10 31.71 17.03
N GLN A 6 6.25 31.52 16.35
CA GLN A 6 7.34 32.51 16.40
C GLN A 6 6.98 33.88 15.82
N ARG A 7 5.92 33.97 15.00
CA ARG A 7 5.52 35.25 14.38
C ARG A 7 4.64 36.13 15.28
N HIS A 8 4.04 35.63 16.37
CA HIS A 8 2.95 36.34 17.06
C HIS A 8 2.96 36.38 18.60
N ALA A 9 4.01 35.93 19.32
CA ALA A 9 4.07 36.13 20.78
C ALA A 9 5.49 36.37 21.35
N PRO A 10 5.66 37.28 22.33
CA PRO A 10 6.96 37.55 22.95
C PRO A 10 7.31 36.51 24.02
N THR A 11 8.50 35.91 23.86
CA THR A 11 9.45 35.45 24.90
C THR A 11 8.87 34.89 26.22
N ALA A 12 8.18 33.76 26.17
CA ALA A 12 8.07 32.85 27.32
C ALA A 12 8.71 31.50 26.95
N PRO A 13 9.59 30.92 27.77
CA PRO A 13 10.20 29.63 27.45
C PRO A 13 9.15 28.53 27.54
N VAL A 14 8.97 27.80 26.44
CA VAL A 14 8.19 26.56 26.39
C VAL A 14 8.85 25.58 27.39
N ARG A 15 8.06 25.02 28.30
CA ARG A 15 8.56 24.02 29.25
C ARG A 15 8.85 22.71 28.50
N ASP A 16 9.95 22.07 28.86
CA ASP A 16 10.53 20.87 28.20
C ASP A 16 9.62 19.61 28.28
N ASP A 17 8.54 19.67 29.05
CA ASP A 17 7.60 18.60 29.35
C ASP A 17 6.45 18.45 28.31
N HIS A 18 6.42 19.25 27.25
CA HIS A 18 5.38 19.21 26.20
C HIS A 18 5.91 18.80 24.82
N ILE A 19 7.19 18.45 24.71
CA ILE A 19 7.78 17.98 23.46
C ILE A 19 7.63 16.46 23.39
N PRO A 20 7.01 15.90 22.33
CA PRO A 20 6.91 14.45 22.17
C PRO A 20 8.32 13.85 22.07
N LYS A 21 8.53 12.75 22.80
CA LYS A 21 9.76 11.97 22.75
C LYS A 21 9.54 10.74 21.90
N PHE A 22 10.61 10.35 21.23
CA PHE A 22 10.56 9.37 20.18
C PHE A 22 11.57 8.29 20.43
N PHE A 23 11.18 7.05 20.20
CA PHE A 23 12.00 5.89 20.52
C PHE A 23 11.91 4.89 19.37
N GLY A 24 13.06 4.43 18.90
CA GLY A 24 13.16 3.28 18.02
C GLY A 24 13.09 2.01 18.87
N GLU A 25 12.33 1.01 18.43
CA GLU A 25 12.06 -0.22 19.18
C GLU A 25 12.07 -1.46 18.29
N VAL A 26 12.18 -2.64 18.91
CA VAL A 26 12.21 -3.94 18.21
C VAL A 26 11.15 -4.87 18.79
N HIS A 27 10.46 -5.62 17.93
CA HIS A 27 9.31 -6.44 18.34
C HIS A 27 9.63 -7.45 19.45
N SER A 28 10.88 -7.92 19.50
CA SER A 28 11.38 -8.94 20.43
C SER A 28 11.92 -8.38 21.75
N GLN A 29 11.81 -7.08 22.00
CA GLN A 29 12.21 -6.52 23.29
C GLN A 29 11.45 -7.17 24.45
N THR A 30 12.16 -7.31 25.56
CA THR A 30 11.64 -7.90 26.80
C THR A 30 11.28 -6.86 27.84
N ASP A 31 11.71 -5.62 27.66
CA ASP A 31 11.47 -4.50 28.58
C ASP A 31 11.45 -3.16 27.82
N ILE A 32 10.94 -2.11 28.46
CA ILE A 32 10.91 -0.74 27.95
C ILE A 32 11.93 0.11 28.72
N GLU A 33 12.94 0.62 28.03
CA GLU A 33 14.08 1.31 28.66
C GLU A 33 13.84 2.80 28.96
N TYR A 34 12.63 3.31 28.73
CA TYR A 34 12.26 4.71 28.92
C TYR A 34 11.01 4.89 29.78
N ALA A 35 10.88 6.08 30.38
CA ALA A 35 9.79 6.39 31.29
C ALA A 35 8.44 6.56 30.56
N TYR A 36 7.48 5.67 30.85
CA TYR A 36 6.11 5.69 30.31
C TYR A 36 5.02 5.95 31.36
N GLU A 37 5.34 5.83 32.66
CA GLU A 37 4.37 6.01 33.75
C GLU A 37 3.65 7.36 33.67
N GLY A 38 2.31 7.33 33.66
CA GLY A 38 1.45 8.51 33.56
C GLY A 38 1.56 9.29 32.25
N LYS A 39 2.20 8.73 31.20
CA LYS A 39 2.33 9.36 29.88
C LYS A 39 1.27 8.87 28.91
N ASN A 40 1.05 9.67 27.85
CA ASN A 40 0.37 9.19 26.65
C ASN A 40 1.43 8.50 25.78
N VAL A 41 1.23 7.22 25.48
CA VAL A 41 2.13 6.41 24.67
C VAL A 41 1.40 6.00 23.39
N VAL A 42 2.06 6.20 22.25
CA VAL A 42 1.54 5.82 20.93
C VAL A 42 2.56 4.92 20.25
N LEU A 43 2.13 3.71 19.92
CA LEU A 43 2.89 2.74 19.14
C LEU A 43 2.40 2.82 17.69
N LEU A 44 3.33 2.87 16.74
CA LEU A 44 3.03 3.27 15.39
C LEU A 44 3.72 2.37 14.38
N ASP A 45 2.92 1.74 13.51
CA ASP A 45 3.37 0.66 12.60
C ASP A 45 4.05 -0.51 13.34
N PHE A 46 3.75 -0.64 14.63
CA PHE A 46 4.50 -1.46 15.55
C PHE A 46 3.63 -1.88 16.74
N VAL A 47 3.78 -3.14 17.14
CA VAL A 47 3.25 -3.67 18.40
C VAL A 47 4.27 -4.66 18.99
N TYR A 48 4.49 -4.59 20.30
CA TYR A 48 5.28 -5.60 21.01
C TYR A 48 4.59 -6.96 20.93
N THR A 49 5.34 -8.00 20.56
CA THR A 49 4.80 -9.37 20.57
C THR A 49 4.68 -9.92 21.99
N ASN A 50 5.48 -9.39 22.92
CA ASN A 50 5.43 -9.72 24.33
C ASN A 50 4.21 -9.07 25.01
N ARG A 51 3.22 -9.91 25.35
CA ARG A 51 1.99 -9.49 26.03
C ARG A 51 2.24 -8.78 27.36
N ALA A 52 3.25 -9.20 28.13
CA ALA A 52 3.54 -8.60 29.43
C ALA A 52 3.88 -7.11 29.30
N ILE A 53 4.60 -6.72 28.23
CA ILE A 53 4.92 -5.32 27.96
C ILE A 53 3.65 -4.51 27.72
N LEU A 54 2.73 -5.03 26.90
CA LEU A 54 1.45 -4.34 26.65
C LEU A 54 0.59 -4.25 27.91
N GLU A 55 0.63 -5.26 28.78
CA GLU A 55 -0.08 -5.26 30.07
C GLU A 55 0.48 -4.20 31.03
N GLU A 56 1.80 -4.02 31.07
CA GLU A 56 2.42 -2.94 31.85
C GLU A 56 2.07 -1.57 31.27
N LEU A 57 2.17 -1.39 29.95
CA LEU A 57 1.74 -0.15 29.29
C LEU A 57 0.27 0.18 29.57
N GLY A 58 -0.63 -0.80 29.49
CA GLY A 58 -2.06 -0.61 29.73
C GLY A 58 -2.41 -0.25 31.18
N LYS A 59 -1.60 -0.69 32.16
CA LYS A 59 -1.79 -0.37 33.59
C LYS A 59 -1.22 1.00 33.96
N HIS A 60 -0.07 1.35 33.40
CA HIS A 60 0.79 2.42 33.91
C HIS A 60 0.78 3.69 33.05
N CYS A 61 0.40 3.60 31.77
CA CYS A 61 0.26 4.78 30.94
C CYS A 61 -1.04 5.52 31.28
N LYS A 62 -1.05 6.86 31.10
CA LYS A 62 -2.28 7.65 31.10
C LYS A 62 -3.20 7.22 29.94
N ARG A 63 -2.59 6.95 28.78
CA ARG A 63 -3.26 6.39 27.60
C ARG A 63 -2.23 5.64 26.75
N CYS A 64 -2.58 4.45 26.30
CA CYS A 64 -1.77 3.66 25.38
C CYS A 64 -2.57 3.42 24.09
N ILE A 65 -2.04 3.85 22.94
CA ILE A 65 -2.69 3.75 21.63
C ILE A 65 -1.77 3.01 20.67
N ILE A 66 -2.33 2.09 19.90
CA ILE A 66 -1.66 1.40 18.81
C ILE A 66 -2.31 1.85 17.51
N LEU A 67 -1.53 2.45 16.60
CA LEU A 67 -1.92 2.70 15.21
C LEU A 67 -1.14 1.74 14.30
N ASP A 68 -1.82 0.79 13.71
CA ASP A 68 -1.17 -0.26 12.92
C ASP A 68 -2.08 -0.71 11.77
N HIS A 69 -1.49 -1.30 10.75
CA HIS A 69 -2.17 -1.84 9.58
C HIS A 69 -1.81 -3.30 9.28
N HIS A 70 -0.95 -3.93 10.08
CA HIS A 70 -0.55 -5.32 9.88
C HIS A 70 -1.66 -6.31 10.24
N GLN A 71 -1.81 -7.33 9.39
CA GLN A 71 -2.75 -8.43 9.65
C GLN A 71 -2.38 -9.24 10.90
N SER A 72 -1.08 -9.43 11.17
CA SER A 72 -0.59 -10.09 12.38
C SER A 72 -1.11 -9.42 13.64
N THR A 73 -1.05 -8.09 13.69
CA THR A 73 -1.59 -7.29 14.80
C THR A 73 -3.09 -7.48 14.96
N ALA A 74 -3.84 -7.45 13.86
CA ALA A 74 -5.29 -7.68 13.87
C ALA A 74 -5.64 -9.07 14.44
N THR A 75 -4.98 -10.12 13.96
CA THR A 75 -5.28 -11.50 14.36
C THR A 75 -4.91 -11.76 15.82
N GLN A 76 -3.73 -11.29 16.26
CA GLN A 76 -3.22 -11.58 17.60
C GLN A 76 -3.95 -10.79 18.69
N TRP A 77 -4.16 -9.49 18.48
CA TRP A 77 -4.57 -8.59 19.57
C TRP A 77 -6.05 -8.23 19.55
N MET A 78 -6.75 -8.36 18.42
CA MET A 78 -8.21 -8.14 18.42
C MET A 78 -8.99 -9.33 18.97
N THR A 79 -8.40 -10.53 18.96
CA THR A 79 -9.01 -11.75 19.53
C THR A 79 -8.82 -11.85 21.04
N ALA A 80 -7.76 -11.24 21.57
CA ALA A 80 -7.45 -11.20 23.00
C ALA A 80 -6.83 -9.85 23.42
N PRO A 81 -7.60 -8.74 23.39
CA PRO A 81 -7.08 -7.40 23.65
C PRO A 81 -6.57 -7.26 25.09
N VAL A 82 -5.57 -6.39 25.27
CA VAL A 82 -5.05 -6.03 26.59
C VAL A 82 -5.85 -4.86 27.15
N SER A 83 -6.25 -4.95 28.42
CA SER A 83 -6.97 -3.87 29.10
C SER A 83 -6.12 -2.61 29.20
N GLY A 84 -6.70 -1.44 28.96
CA GLY A 84 -6.01 -0.15 29.01
C GLY A 84 -5.25 0.22 27.73
N VAL A 85 -5.29 -0.62 26.69
CA VAL A 85 -4.69 -0.36 25.38
C VAL A 85 -5.79 -0.13 24.34
N GLU A 86 -5.67 0.96 23.59
CA GLU A 86 -6.55 1.31 22.47
C GLU A 86 -5.94 0.84 21.15
N TYR A 87 -6.68 0.05 20.38
CA TYR A 87 -6.22 -0.49 19.10
C TYR A 87 -6.96 0.20 17.95
N ILE A 88 -6.23 0.93 17.12
CA ILE A 88 -6.74 1.52 15.88
C ILE A 88 -6.04 0.82 14.73
N ILE A 89 -6.72 -0.20 14.18
CA ILE A 89 -6.17 -1.06 13.14
C ILE A 89 -6.90 -0.84 11.83
N ASN A 90 -6.16 -0.54 10.76
CA ASN A 90 -6.75 -0.41 9.43
C ASN A 90 -5.84 -0.95 8.32
N GLN A 91 -6.10 -2.19 7.87
CA GLN A 91 -5.35 -2.83 6.78
C GLN A 91 -5.56 -2.15 5.41
N ARG A 92 -6.55 -1.26 5.28
CA ARG A 92 -6.80 -0.48 4.08
C ARG A 92 -6.09 0.89 4.10
N GLN A 93 -5.26 1.17 5.09
CA GLN A 93 -4.41 2.36 5.11
C GLN A 93 -3.00 1.92 5.53
N SER A 94 -1.97 2.65 5.15
CA SER A 94 -0.67 2.45 5.78
C SER A 94 -0.69 3.06 7.19
N ALA A 95 0.19 2.60 8.07
CA ALA A 95 0.35 3.26 9.38
C ALA A 95 0.69 4.76 9.22
N CYS A 96 1.38 5.07 8.15
CA CYS A 96 1.79 6.39 7.71
C CYS A 96 0.61 7.37 7.50
N THR A 97 -0.46 6.97 6.81
CA THR A 97 -1.65 7.79 6.60
C THR A 97 -2.66 7.65 7.73
N LEU A 98 -2.68 6.49 8.40
CA LEU A 98 -3.49 6.27 9.60
C LEU A 98 -3.08 7.20 10.75
N ALA A 99 -1.77 7.37 10.96
CA ALA A 99 -1.22 8.34 11.89
C ALA A 99 -1.60 9.77 11.49
N TRP A 100 -1.58 10.10 10.20
CA TRP A 100 -1.99 11.42 9.72
C TRP A 100 -3.45 11.70 10.05
N ASP A 101 -4.33 10.75 9.77
CA ASP A 101 -5.77 10.87 10.06
C ASP A 101 -6.04 11.01 11.55
N TYR A 102 -5.27 10.31 12.40
CA TYR A 102 -5.39 10.38 13.85
C TYR A 102 -4.97 11.75 14.39
N PHE A 103 -3.80 12.24 13.99
CA PHE A 103 -3.18 13.45 14.55
C PHE A 103 -3.64 14.75 13.89
N MET A 104 -3.87 14.75 12.58
CA MET A 104 -4.33 15.93 11.81
C MET A 104 -5.85 15.99 11.64
N GLY A 105 -6.53 14.86 11.90
CA GLY A 105 -7.95 14.68 11.66
C GLY A 105 -8.25 14.24 10.22
N ARG A 106 -9.25 13.36 10.06
CA ARG A 106 -9.67 12.73 8.78
C ARG A 106 -10.07 13.69 7.66
N ASN A 107 -10.32 14.96 7.98
CA ASN A 107 -10.66 16.00 6.99
C ASN A 107 -9.44 16.78 6.49
N ALA A 108 -8.26 16.61 7.11
CA ALA A 108 -7.04 17.24 6.68
C ALA A 108 -6.56 16.63 5.35
N ARG A 109 -6.00 17.46 4.47
CA ARG A 109 -5.42 16.98 3.21
C ARG A 109 -4.11 16.24 3.52
N VAL A 110 -4.10 14.93 3.26
CA VAL A 110 -2.89 14.10 3.31
C VAL A 110 -1.89 14.57 2.23
N PRO A 111 -0.61 14.81 2.57
CA PRO A 111 0.43 15.15 1.59
C PRO A 111 0.59 14.06 0.54
N LEU A 112 0.91 14.45 -0.71
CA LEU A 112 0.95 13.51 -1.84
C LEU A 112 2.01 12.42 -1.66
N LEU A 113 3.20 12.78 -1.14
CA LEU A 113 4.26 11.83 -0.81
C LEU A 113 3.75 10.69 0.09
N LEU A 114 2.92 11.01 1.10
CA LEU A 114 2.39 9.99 2.02
C LEU A 114 1.38 9.07 1.34
N ARG A 115 0.63 9.59 0.36
CA ARG A 115 -0.30 8.77 -0.44
C ARG A 115 0.44 7.79 -1.34
N TYR A 116 1.60 8.19 -1.88
CA TYR A 116 2.50 7.30 -2.63
C TYR A 116 3.13 6.24 -1.72
N ILE A 117 3.54 6.62 -0.50
CA ILE A 117 4.02 5.67 0.51
C ILE A 117 2.92 4.68 0.86
N GLU A 118 1.69 5.13 1.16
CA GLU A 118 0.54 4.24 1.38
C GLU A 118 0.35 3.29 0.20
N ASP A 119 0.34 3.82 -1.02
CA ASP A 119 0.08 3.05 -2.22
C ASP A 119 1.07 1.90 -2.43
N CYS A 120 2.34 2.10 -2.09
CA CYS A 120 3.36 1.05 -2.12
C CYS A 120 3.26 0.12 -0.91
N ASP A 121 3.00 0.69 0.26
CA ASP A 121 3.00 0.00 1.54
C ASP A 121 1.91 -1.08 1.62
N ILE A 122 0.66 -0.69 1.41
CA ILE A 122 -0.46 -1.65 1.29
C ILE A 122 -0.60 -2.18 -0.14
N ALA A 123 0.42 -1.94 -0.96
CA ALA A 123 0.67 -2.71 -2.13
C ALA A 123 -0.47 -2.57 -3.17
N ARG A 124 -1.00 -1.35 -3.27
CA ARG A 124 -2.03 -0.95 -4.22
C ARG A 124 -1.45 -0.64 -5.59
N PHE A 125 -0.31 0.07 -5.64
CA PHE A 125 0.36 0.53 -6.88
C PHE A 125 -0.52 1.35 -7.82
N THR A 126 -1.57 2.01 -7.29
CA THR A 126 -2.53 2.81 -8.04
C THR A 126 -1.97 4.09 -8.63
N TYR A 127 -0.97 4.77 -8.07
CA TYR A 127 -0.52 6.03 -8.65
C TYR A 127 0.46 5.83 -9.80
N TYR A 128 0.52 6.80 -10.72
CA TYR A 128 1.48 6.80 -11.81
C TYR A 128 2.91 6.59 -11.29
N ASN A 129 3.62 5.63 -11.88
CA ASN A 129 4.99 5.25 -11.52
C ASN A 129 5.21 4.84 -10.04
N SER A 130 4.20 4.32 -9.33
CA SER A 130 4.39 3.84 -7.95
C SER A 130 5.49 2.79 -7.79
N SER A 131 5.72 1.92 -8.79
CA SER A 131 6.86 0.97 -8.73
C SER A 131 8.21 1.69 -8.78
N TYR A 132 8.37 2.67 -9.67
CA TYR A 132 9.61 3.46 -9.70
C TYR A 132 9.76 4.33 -8.46
N PHE A 133 8.66 4.92 -7.97
CA PHE A 133 8.67 5.60 -6.69
C PHE A 133 9.15 4.67 -5.57
N GLN A 134 8.61 3.45 -5.43
CA GLN A 134 9.01 2.51 -4.38
C GLN A 134 10.50 2.20 -4.43
N THR A 135 11.01 1.89 -5.64
CA THR A 135 12.43 1.56 -5.84
C THR A 135 13.31 2.77 -5.57
N GLY A 136 13.03 3.93 -6.15
CA GLY A 136 13.88 5.09 -5.94
C GLY A 136 13.73 5.74 -4.57
N PHE A 137 12.57 5.63 -3.93
CA PHE A 137 12.40 5.98 -2.52
C PHE A 137 13.31 5.10 -1.65
N ARG A 138 13.44 3.79 -1.93
CA ARG A 138 14.46 2.95 -1.27
C ARG A 138 15.88 3.40 -1.57
N CYS A 139 16.20 3.74 -2.83
CA CYS A 139 17.54 4.23 -3.20
C CYS A 139 17.90 5.56 -2.51
N LYS A 140 16.90 6.39 -2.21
CA LYS A 140 17.03 7.68 -1.54
C LYS A 140 16.93 7.61 -0.02
N ARG A 141 17.01 6.41 0.59
CA ARG A 141 16.95 6.25 2.06
C ARG A 141 17.89 7.20 2.80
N ALA A 142 19.10 7.43 2.28
CA ALA A 142 20.06 8.37 2.88
C ALA A 142 19.56 9.83 2.99
N ASP A 143 18.57 10.23 2.18
CA ASP A 143 18.04 11.60 2.12
C ASP A 143 16.98 11.87 3.20
N TYR A 144 16.31 10.83 3.72
CA TYR A 144 15.17 10.99 4.64
C TYR A 144 15.20 10.10 5.87
N GLU A 145 16.08 9.10 5.90
CA GLU A 145 16.14 8.14 6.98
C GLU A 145 17.24 8.50 7.98
N PRO A 146 16.90 8.92 9.21
CA PRO A 146 17.89 8.96 10.27
C PRO A 146 18.31 7.55 10.70
N PRO A 147 19.39 7.38 11.50
CA PRO A 147 19.78 6.09 12.03
C PRO A 147 18.73 5.56 13.05
N ILE A 148 17.60 5.03 12.58
CA ILE A 148 16.42 4.65 13.39
C ILE A 148 16.49 3.21 13.89
N PHE A 149 17.41 2.38 13.40
CA PHE A 149 17.51 0.96 13.77
C PHE A 149 18.25 0.70 15.07
N THR A 150 18.62 1.75 15.80
CA THR A 150 19.23 1.57 17.12
C THR A 150 18.15 1.81 18.16
N PRO A 151 17.80 0.80 18.99
CA PRO A 151 16.93 1.00 20.13
C PRO A 151 17.36 2.22 20.94
N GLY A 152 16.39 3.02 21.37
CA GLY A 152 16.65 4.21 22.18
C GLY A 152 16.05 5.49 21.60
N GLN A 153 16.36 6.60 22.28
CA GLN A 153 15.74 7.89 21.99
C GLN A 153 16.20 8.46 20.64
N ILE A 154 15.23 8.80 19.80
CA ILE A 154 15.41 9.47 18.52
C ILE A 154 15.26 10.98 18.73
N ASP A 155 16.25 11.75 18.26
CA ASP A 155 16.20 13.20 18.28
C ASP A 155 15.16 13.72 17.27
N GLU A 156 14.39 14.76 17.62
CA GLU A 156 13.52 15.44 16.66
C GLU A 156 14.29 15.93 15.43
N GLN A 157 15.55 16.35 15.59
CA GLN A 157 16.40 16.76 14.47
C GLN A 157 16.58 15.65 13.43
N CYS A 158 16.59 14.39 13.87
CA CYS A 158 16.65 13.24 12.98
C CYS A 158 15.41 13.16 12.06
N LEU A 159 14.23 13.56 12.56
CA LEU A 159 12.98 13.51 11.81
C LEU A 159 12.80 14.67 10.82
N ARG A 160 13.68 15.69 10.88
CA ARG A 160 13.61 16.86 9.98
C ARG A 160 13.89 16.47 8.54
N ALA A 161 14.79 15.53 8.29
CA ALA A 161 15.10 15.09 6.92
C ALA A 161 13.85 14.57 6.18
N PHE A 162 13.04 13.76 6.86
CA PHE A 162 11.77 13.30 6.30
C PHE A 162 10.73 14.43 6.20
N ALA A 163 10.68 15.33 7.19
CA ALA A 163 9.82 16.51 7.15
C ALA A 163 10.08 17.37 5.89
N ASP A 164 11.36 17.61 5.62
CA ASP A 164 11.81 18.37 4.46
C ASP A 164 11.41 17.67 3.16
N CYS A 165 11.52 16.33 3.09
CA CYS A 165 11.02 15.56 1.95
C CYS A 165 9.51 15.71 1.74
N VAL A 166 8.72 15.72 2.82
CA VAL A 166 7.26 15.96 2.75
C VAL A 166 6.96 17.38 2.30
N ASP A 167 7.68 18.38 2.82
CA ASP A 167 7.46 19.79 2.51
C ASP A 167 7.92 20.15 1.07
N ARG A 168 8.94 19.46 0.54
CA ARG A 168 9.34 19.50 -0.88
C ARG A 168 8.27 18.91 -1.82
N GLY A 169 7.42 18.02 -1.31
CA GLY A 169 6.24 17.52 -2.01
C GLY A 169 6.57 16.88 -3.36
N ASP A 170 6.03 17.46 -4.44
CA ASP A 170 6.14 16.94 -5.81
C ASP A 170 7.61 16.86 -6.29
N GLU A 171 8.48 17.74 -5.81
CA GLU A 171 9.91 17.74 -6.18
C GLU A 171 10.59 16.44 -5.75
N PHE A 172 10.52 16.12 -4.45
CA PHE A 172 11.13 14.90 -3.91
C PHE A 172 10.46 13.62 -4.44
N LEU A 173 9.14 13.66 -4.65
CA LEU A 173 8.41 12.57 -5.28
C LEU A 173 8.97 12.23 -6.67
N ASN A 174 9.19 13.24 -7.52
CA ASN A 174 9.74 13.06 -8.85
C ASN A 174 11.18 12.56 -8.80
N GLU A 175 12.02 13.06 -7.89
CA GLU A 175 13.38 12.56 -7.70
C GLU A 175 13.43 11.08 -7.31
N CYS A 176 12.45 10.61 -6.53
CA CYS A 176 12.31 9.19 -6.22
C CYS A 176 11.94 8.39 -7.47
N ILE A 177 10.95 8.85 -8.25
CA ILE A 177 10.55 8.18 -9.49
C ILE A 177 11.72 8.10 -10.49
N GLU A 178 12.47 9.18 -10.67
CA GLU A 178 13.63 9.23 -11.57
C GLU A 178 14.73 8.27 -11.14
N ALA A 179 15.03 8.21 -9.83
CA ALA A 179 16.02 7.26 -9.32
C ALA A 179 15.61 5.81 -9.56
N GLY A 180 14.34 5.46 -9.29
CA GLY A 180 13.85 4.10 -9.49
C GLY A 180 13.76 3.68 -10.95
N SER A 181 13.69 4.63 -11.89
CA SER A 181 13.71 4.34 -13.33
C SER A 181 15.12 4.02 -13.87
N SER A 182 16.18 4.16 -13.07
CA SER A 182 17.58 4.06 -13.55
C SER A 182 18.33 2.78 -13.14
N GLY A 183 17.70 1.90 -12.34
CA GLY A 183 18.27 0.63 -11.86
C GLY A 183 17.89 -0.55 -12.77
N ASP A 184 18.69 -0.81 -13.80
CA ASP A 184 18.27 -1.69 -14.89
C ASP A 184 18.67 -3.16 -14.71
N VAL A 185 17.69 -4.04 -14.97
CA VAL A 185 17.76 -5.50 -15.19
C VAL A 185 17.30 -6.40 -14.03
N ASP A 186 18.03 -6.56 -12.91
CA ASP A 186 17.62 -7.53 -11.87
C ASP A 186 16.34 -7.11 -11.14
N GLU A 187 16.22 -5.82 -10.80
CA GLU A 187 15.00 -5.27 -10.21
C GLU A 187 13.84 -5.20 -11.23
N LEU A 188 14.15 -5.05 -12.52
CA LEU A 188 13.16 -5.07 -13.61
C LEU A 188 12.41 -6.42 -13.68
N TYR A 189 13.15 -7.53 -13.58
CA TYR A 189 12.56 -8.86 -13.56
C TYR A 189 11.79 -9.16 -12.26
N TYR A 190 12.28 -8.65 -11.13
CA TYR A 190 11.57 -8.74 -9.86
C TYR A 190 10.20 -8.05 -9.95
N ASP A 191 10.16 -6.81 -10.47
CA ASP A 191 8.91 -6.05 -10.60
C ASP A 191 7.90 -6.73 -11.53
N VAL A 192 8.34 -7.28 -12.66
CA VAL A 192 7.45 -8.02 -13.57
C VAL A 192 6.81 -9.22 -12.86
N ARG A 193 7.61 -10.05 -12.17
CA ARG A 193 7.10 -11.23 -11.45
C ARG A 193 6.15 -10.84 -10.33
N GLN A 194 6.44 -9.75 -9.61
CA GLN A 194 5.55 -9.23 -8.56
C GLN A 194 4.20 -8.80 -9.14
N HIS A 195 4.17 -8.05 -10.23
CA HIS A 195 2.91 -7.66 -10.89
C HIS A 195 2.10 -8.88 -11.33
N VAL A 196 2.75 -9.85 -11.98
CA VAL A 196 2.10 -11.08 -12.43
C VAL A 196 1.52 -11.86 -11.24
N TRP A 197 2.28 -12.04 -10.16
CA TRP A 197 1.85 -12.76 -8.95
C TRP A 197 0.67 -12.08 -8.22
N ARG A 198 0.61 -10.74 -8.25
CA ARG A 198 -0.46 -9.95 -7.61
C ARG A 198 -1.71 -9.83 -8.46
N SER A 199 -1.62 -10.17 -9.75
CA SER A 199 -2.75 -10.16 -10.64
C SER A 199 -3.86 -11.09 -10.13
N ARG A 200 -5.09 -10.80 -10.52
CA ARG A 200 -6.25 -11.61 -10.16
C ARG A 200 -7.09 -11.89 -11.39
N LEU A 201 -7.61 -13.12 -11.49
CA LEU A 201 -8.57 -13.45 -12.51
C LEU A 201 -9.93 -12.81 -12.18
N ARG A 202 -10.57 -12.23 -13.21
CA ARG A 202 -11.80 -11.44 -13.15
C ARG A 202 -12.59 -11.62 -14.44
N ARG A 203 -13.86 -11.22 -14.44
CA ARG A 203 -14.69 -11.08 -15.65
C ARG A 203 -14.97 -9.62 -15.96
N LEU A 204 -15.03 -9.24 -17.23
CA LEU A 204 -15.49 -7.91 -17.62
C LEU A 204 -17.03 -7.88 -17.59
N LYS A 205 -17.64 -6.86 -16.98
CA LYS A 205 -19.12 -6.79 -16.89
C LYS A 205 -19.83 -6.77 -18.24
N LEU A 206 -19.31 -5.99 -19.20
CA LEU A 206 -19.88 -5.93 -20.54
C LEU A 206 -19.53 -7.16 -21.40
N PHE A 207 -18.50 -7.93 -21.01
CA PHE A 207 -17.99 -9.08 -21.75
C PHE A 207 -17.70 -10.26 -20.80
N PRO A 208 -18.73 -10.81 -20.11
CA PRO A 208 -18.54 -11.75 -19.01
C PRO A 208 -18.00 -13.12 -19.45
N HIS A 209 -18.04 -13.40 -20.76
CA HIS A 209 -17.49 -14.61 -21.36
C HIS A 209 -15.95 -14.58 -21.47
N LEU A 210 -15.33 -13.40 -21.35
CA LEU A 210 -13.87 -13.25 -21.37
C LEU A 210 -13.31 -13.22 -19.94
N LEU A 211 -12.31 -14.06 -19.69
CA LEU A 211 -11.52 -14.06 -18.46
C LEU A 211 -10.39 -13.05 -18.59
N ALA A 212 -10.35 -12.11 -17.67
CA ALA A 212 -9.29 -11.11 -17.59
C ALA A 212 -8.43 -11.33 -16.37
N ARG A 213 -7.12 -11.46 -16.58
CA ARG A 213 -6.15 -11.31 -15.50
C ARG A 213 -5.87 -9.83 -15.35
N VAL A 214 -6.21 -9.30 -14.17
CA VAL A 214 -6.20 -7.86 -13.90
C VAL A 214 -5.16 -7.57 -12.82
N VAL A 215 -4.27 -6.61 -13.08
CA VAL A 215 -3.34 -6.09 -12.08
C VAL A 215 -3.32 -4.57 -12.13
N ASN A 216 -3.04 -3.97 -10.98
CA ASN A 216 -2.67 -2.57 -10.93
C ASN A 216 -1.18 -2.43 -11.25
N CYS A 217 -0.86 -1.94 -12.44
CA CYS A 217 0.52 -1.75 -12.88
C CYS A 217 0.72 -0.30 -13.32
N SER A 218 1.41 0.43 -12.46
CA SER A 218 1.73 1.84 -12.65
C SER A 218 3.00 2.10 -13.45
N SER A 219 3.82 1.07 -13.71
CA SER A 219 5.05 1.19 -14.51
C SER A 219 4.75 1.08 -16.01
N GLN A 220 4.93 2.17 -16.75
CA GLN A 220 4.68 2.17 -18.20
C GLN A 220 5.75 1.46 -19.01
N ALA A 221 7.02 1.48 -18.59
CA ALA A 221 8.07 0.78 -19.35
C ALA A 221 7.93 -0.75 -19.24
N LEU A 222 7.34 -1.24 -18.14
CA LEU A 222 7.12 -2.66 -17.90
C LEU A 222 5.81 -3.20 -18.47
N LYS A 223 4.85 -2.33 -18.82
CA LYS A 223 3.50 -2.69 -19.28
C LYS A 223 3.49 -3.89 -20.23
N GLY A 224 4.26 -3.83 -21.31
CA GLY A 224 4.25 -4.87 -22.35
C GLY A 224 4.73 -6.23 -21.84
N ARG A 225 5.78 -6.24 -21.00
CA ARG A 225 6.32 -7.47 -20.40
C ARG A 225 5.35 -8.06 -19.38
N VAL A 226 4.83 -7.23 -18.47
CA VAL A 226 3.84 -7.65 -17.47
C VAL A 226 2.62 -8.26 -18.14
N MET A 227 2.08 -7.60 -19.17
CA MET A 227 0.91 -8.09 -19.89
C MET A 227 1.17 -9.40 -20.62
N GLY A 228 2.32 -9.55 -21.27
CA GLY A 228 2.69 -10.82 -21.92
C GLY A 228 2.81 -11.97 -20.92
N GLU A 229 3.51 -11.75 -19.81
CA GLU A 229 3.66 -12.76 -18.75
C GLU A 229 2.32 -13.10 -18.08
N MET A 230 1.42 -12.12 -17.92
CA MET A 230 0.07 -12.37 -17.38
C MET A 230 -0.77 -13.29 -18.26
N LEU A 231 -0.64 -13.22 -19.59
CA LEU A 231 -1.38 -14.10 -20.50
C LEU A 231 -0.92 -15.55 -20.36
N GLU A 232 0.37 -15.77 -20.12
CA GLU A 232 0.95 -17.11 -19.90
C GLU A 232 0.85 -17.58 -18.44
N TYR A 233 0.50 -16.70 -17.50
CA TYR A 233 0.47 -17.03 -16.08
C TYR A 233 -0.76 -17.86 -15.68
N ARG A 234 -0.49 -19.00 -15.03
CA ARG A 234 -1.47 -20.03 -14.67
C ARG A 234 -1.42 -20.48 -13.20
N GLY A 235 -0.94 -19.67 -12.24
CA GLY A 235 -0.89 -20.09 -10.82
C GLY A 235 -2.29 -20.47 -10.29
N ARG A 236 -2.53 -21.52 -9.47
CA ARG A 236 -1.83 -21.81 -8.20
C ARG A 236 -1.85 -23.30 -7.77
N GLY A 237 -0.73 -24.02 -7.99
CA GLY A 237 -0.35 -25.22 -7.26
C GLY A 237 0.98 -25.02 -6.50
N SER A 238 0.94 -25.18 -5.17
CA SER A 238 2.02 -24.99 -4.18
C SER A 238 2.57 -23.57 -3.92
N ASN A 239 3.04 -23.37 -2.68
CA ASN A 239 3.76 -22.21 -2.13
C ASN A 239 5.11 -21.88 -2.83
N ARG A 240 5.31 -22.20 -4.11
CA ARG A 240 6.58 -21.96 -4.81
C ARG A 240 6.81 -20.47 -5.01
N ARG A 241 7.88 -19.99 -4.39
CA ARG A 241 8.42 -18.64 -4.56
C ARG A 241 8.99 -18.47 -5.98
N PRO A 242 9.12 -17.23 -6.48
CA PRO A 242 9.57 -16.95 -7.85
C PRO A 242 11.07 -17.21 -8.08
N ASP A 243 11.83 -17.65 -7.09
CA ASP A 243 13.28 -17.87 -7.12
C ASP A 243 13.69 -19.31 -7.48
N GLY A 244 12.74 -20.25 -7.56
CA GLY A 244 13.01 -21.66 -7.88
C GLY A 244 12.78 -22.01 -9.35
N VAL A 245 13.86 -22.15 -10.12
CA VAL A 245 13.87 -22.79 -11.43
C VAL A 245 13.79 -24.31 -11.22
N GLU A 246 12.60 -24.85 -11.05
CA GLU A 246 12.38 -26.30 -11.18
C GLU A 246 11.23 -26.56 -12.15
N ALA A 247 11.44 -27.49 -13.07
CA ALA A 247 10.44 -27.91 -14.03
C ALA A 247 9.21 -28.50 -13.31
N LEU A 248 8.02 -28.27 -13.87
CA LEU A 248 6.78 -28.88 -13.40
C LEU A 248 6.92 -30.42 -13.49
N GLU A 249 6.49 -31.13 -12.44
CA GLU A 249 6.42 -32.61 -12.48
C GLU A 249 5.12 -33.03 -13.19
N GLU A 250 5.11 -34.22 -13.81
CA GLU A 250 3.89 -34.79 -14.39
C GLU A 250 2.84 -35.00 -13.29
N GLY A 251 1.80 -34.16 -13.26
CA GLY A 251 0.71 -34.20 -12.27
C GLY A 251 0.28 -32.84 -11.72
N ASP A 252 1.11 -31.80 -11.84
CA ASP A 252 0.84 -30.45 -11.30
C ASP A 252 -0.19 -29.62 -12.10
N GLU A 253 -0.69 -30.15 -13.23
CA GLU A 253 -1.58 -29.41 -14.16
C GLU A 253 -3.02 -29.24 -13.64
N GLU A 254 -3.49 -30.09 -12.72
CA GLU A 254 -4.85 -30.05 -12.16
C GLU A 254 -5.07 -28.91 -11.15
N GLU A 255 -4.01 -28.27 -10.62
CA GLU A 255 -4.10 -27.15 -9.66
C GLU A 255 -3.96 -25.75 -10.31
N LEU A 256 -3.90 -25.66 -11.64
CA LEU A 256 -3.63 -24.40 -12.33
C LEU A 256 -4.90 -23.57 -12.58
N GLU A 257 -4.85 -22.25 -12.37
CA GLU A 257 -5.95 -21.36 -12.76
C GLU A 257 -6.20 -21.45 -14.29
N PRO A 258 -7.42 -21.16 -14.76
CA PRO A 258 -7.71 -21.02 -16.18
C PRO A 258 -6.79 -19.99 -16.86
N LYS A 259 -6.47 -20.21 -18.14
CA LYS A 259 -5.73 -19.22 -18.95
C LYS A 259 -6.62 -17.98 -19.11
N ALA A 260 -6.03 -16.81 -18.92
CA ALA A 260 -6.74 -15.56 -19.15
C ALA A 260 -6.85 -15.28 -20.65
N ASP A 261 -8.02 -14.80 -21.09
CA ASP A 261 -8.24 -14.31 -22.45
C ASP A 261 -7.67 -12.89 -22.63
N LEU A 262 -7.64 -12.12 -21.55
CA LEU A 262 -7.20 -10.74 -21.53
C LEU A 262 -6.19 -10.52 -20.39
N ALA A 263 -5.08 -9.84 -20.69
CA ALA A 263 -4.28 -9.18 -19.67
C ALA A 263 -4.73 -7.72 -19.57
N VAL A 264 -5.02 -7.30 -18.35
CA VAL A 264 -5.51 -5.96 -18.07
C VAL A 264 -4.64 -5.32 -17.02
N ILE A 265 -4.10 -4.16 -17.37
CA ILE A 265 -3.46 -3.29 -16.39
C ILE A 265 -4.24 -2.01 -16.24
N TYR A 266 -4.26 -1.49 -15.03
CA TYR A 266 -4.77 -0.16 -14.76
C TYR A 266 -3.86 0.60 -13.80
N PHE A 267 -3.89 1.93 -13.86
CA PHE A 267 -3.29 2.82 -12.88
C PHE A 267 -3.98 4.18 -12.96
N PHE A 268 -3.89 4.98 -11.90
CA PHE A 268 -4.35 6.36 -11.82
C PHE A 268 -3.25 7.30 -12.33
N ASP A 269 -3.55 8.00 -13.42
CA ASP A 269 -2.72 9.06 -13.96
C ASP A 269 -3.06 10.37 -13.25
N ASP A 270 -2.14 10.88 -12.43
CA ASP A 270 -2.36 12.11 -11.66
C ASP A 270 -2.35 13.37 -12.53
N THR A 271 -1.72 13.32 -13.71
CA THR A 271 -1.70 14.43 -14.68
C THR A 271 -3.09 14.64 -15.28
N THR A 272 -3.72 13.54 -15.69
CA THR A 272 -5.06 13.59 -16.31
C THR A 272 -6.19 13.39 -15.31
N ARG A 273 -5.86 13.00 -14.07
CA ARG A 273 -6.79 12.63 -12.99
C ARG A 273 -7.78 11.54 -13.37
N ARG A 274 -7.35 10.61 -14.21
CA ARG A 274 -8.15 9.47 -14.71
C ARG A 274 -7.41 8.17 -14.46
N TYR A 275 -8.14 7.09 -14.22
CA TYR A 275 -7.58 5.76 -14.39
C TYR A 275 -7.37 5.50 -15.87
N ARG A 276 -6.16 5.09 -16.21
CA ARG A 276 -5.83 4.55 -17.53
C ARG A 276 -5.92 3.05 -17.45
N VAL A 277 -6.74 2.46 -18.30
CA VAL A 277 -6.84 1.01 -18.45
C VAL A 277 -6.20 0.64 -19.76
N SER A 278 -5.39 -0.39 -19.75
CA SER A 278 -4.84 -1.01 -20.94
C SER A 278 -5.18 -2.49 -20.94
N LEU A 279 -5.55 -2.98 -22.12
CA LEU A 279 -5.93 -4.36 -22.35
C LEU A 279 -5.05 -4.91 -23.46
N SER A 280 -4.71 -6.20 -23.36
CA SER A 280 -4.08 -6.95 -24.43
C SER A 280 -4.56 -8.39 -24.44
N THR A 281 -4.50 -9.03 -25.61
CA THR A 281 -4.81 -10.45 -25.79
C THR A 281 -3.80 -11.10 -26.75
N ASP A 282 -3.60 -12.40 -26.60
CA ASP A 282 -2.93 -13.29 -27.55
C ASP A 282 -3.92 -14.07 -28.44
N ARG A 283 -5.23 -13.90 -28.24
CA ARG A 283 -6.28 -14.57 -29.00
C ARG A 283 -6.61 -13.85 -30.30
N GLU A 284 -6.61 -14.59 -31.41
CA GLU A 284 -6.97 -14.05 -32.73
C GLU A 284 -8.47 -13.75 -32.88
N ASP A 285 -9.33 -14.44 -32.13
CA ASP A 285 -10.78 -14.33 -32.19
C ASP A 285 -11.37 -13.24 -31.27
N VAL A 286 -10.52 -12.50 -30.55
CA VAL A 286 -10.93 -11.41 -29.66
C VAL A 286 -10.45 -10.07 -30.23
N ASP A 287 -11.37 -9.11 -30.39
CA ASP A 287 -11.03 -7.74 -30.78
C ASP A 287 -11.06 -6.80 -29.57
N VAL A 288 -9.87 -6.47 -29.07
CA VAL A 288 -9.67 -5.54 -27.95
C VAL A 288 -10.11 -4.12 -28.30
N ALA A 289 -10.05 -3.70 -29.57
CA ALA A 289 -10.50 -2.38 -29.97
C ALA A 289 -12.01 -2.23 -29.79
N GLU A 290 -12.79 -3.26 -30.12
CA GLU A 290 -14.25 -3.28 -29.88
C GLU A 290 -14.56 -3.22 -28.39
N ILE A 291 -13.85 -4.01 -27.57
CA ILE A 291 -13.99 -3.98 -26.10
C ILE A 291 -13.71 -2.60 -25.56
N CYS A 292 -12.59 -1.97 -25.96
CA CYS A 292 -12.23 -0.64 -25.50
C CYS A 292 -13.22 0.43 -25.98
N THR A 293 -13.75 0.30 -27.19
CA THR A 293 -14.77 1.21 -27.75
C THR A 293 -16.06 1.17 -26.92
N ALA A 294 -16.47 -0.01 -26.45
CA ALA A 294 -17.64 -0.14 -25.56
C ALA A 294 -17.48 0.62 -24.23
N TYR A 295 -16.24 0.83 -23.77
CA TYR A 295 -15.92 1.66 -22.60
C TYR A 295 -15.51 3.10 -22.96
N GLY A 296 -15.75 3.54 -24.20
CA GLY A 296 -15.44 4.90 -24.66
C GLY A 296 -13.96 5.16 -24.97
N GLY A 297 -13.15 4.11 -25.10
CA GLY A 297 -11.78 4.19 -25.57
C GLY A 297 -11.61 3.70 -27.01
N GLY A 298 -10.49 3.03 -27.28
CA GLY A 298 -10.19 2.47 -28.59
C GLY A 298 -8.84 1.75 -28.61
N GLY A 299 -8.43 1.27 -29.78
CA GLY A 299 -7.17 0.53 -29.91
C GLY A 299 -7.05 -0.21 -31.23
N HIS A 300 -6.23 -1.25 -31.19
CA HIS A 300 -6.07 -2.26 -32.23
C HIS A 300 -6.63 -3.60 -31.73
N GLN A 301 -6.79 -4.55 -32.66
CA GLN A 301 -7.33 -5.89 -32.36
C GLN A 301 -6.69 -6.55 -31.13
N TYR A 302 -5.37 -6.50 -30.98
CA TYR A 302 -4.67 -7.18 -29.87
C TYR A 302 -4.39 -6.30 -28.66
N VAL A 303 -4.53 -4.98 -28.77
CA VAL A 303 -4.16 -4.04 -27.70
C VAL A 303 -4.97 -2.77 -27.78
N GLY A 304 -5.48 -2.33 -26.65
CA GLY A 304 -6.26 -1.10 -26.57
C GLY A 304 -6.23 -0.51 -25.18
N GLY A 305 -6.97 0.57 -25.03
CA GLY A 305 -7.15 1.18 -23.74
C GLY A 305 -8.30 2.16 -23.71
N PHE A 306 -8.71 2.47 -22.51
CA PHE A 306 -9.72 3.48 -22.23
C PHE A 306 -9.37 4.16 -20.91
N TYR A 307 -10.10 5.23 -20.59
CA TYR A 307 -9.94 5.95 -19.35
C TYR A 307 -11.24 5.93 -18.55
N PHE A 308 -11.17 6.06 -17.24
CA PHE A 308 -12.34 6.33 -16.41
C PHE A 308 -11.98 7.19 -15.19
N THR A 309 -12.98 7.83 -14.59
CA THR A 309 -12.79 8.67 -13.39
C THR A 309 -13.41 8.01 -12.16
N CYS A 310 -12.64 7.86 -11.08
CA CYS A 310 -13.21 7.42 -9.80
C CYS A 310 -14.16 8.47 -9.22
N HIS A 311 -15.43 8.11 -9.13
CA HIS A 311 -16.42 8.86 -8.37
C HIS A 311 -16.38 8.38 -6.91
N ARG A 312 -16.26 9.32 -5.96
CA ARG A 312 -16.48 8.97 -4.54
C ARG A 312 -17.94 8.54 -4.38
N PRO A 313 -18.23 7.38 -3.78
CA PRO A 313 -19.59 7.04 -3.37
C PRO A 313 -20.13 8.16 -2.47
N GLY A 314 -21.18 8.86 -2.93
CA GLY A 314 -21.84 9.93 -2.19
C GLY A 314 -21.37 11.37 -2.45
N SER A 315 -20.43 11.65 -3.36
CA SER A 315 -20.08 13.04 -3.67
C SER A 315 -21.11 13.69 -4.61
N LYS A 316 -21.91 14.63 -4.10
CA LYS A 316 -22.76 15.54 -4.89
C LYS A 316 -21.94 16.60 -5.65
N ARG A 317 -20.74 16.28 -6.14
CA ARG A 317 -20.03 17.18 -7.05
C ARG A 317 -20.57 16.94 -8.45
N SER A 318 -21.18 17.98 -9.00
CA SER A 318 -21.62 18.03 -10.40
C SER A 318 -20.49 17.56 -11.30
N LEU A 319 -20.87 16.68 -12.24
CA LEU A 319 -20.05 16.21 -13.35
C LEU A 319 -19.17 17.34 -13.91
N PRO A 320 -17.91 17.08 -14.32
CA PRO A 320 -17.25 18.02 -15.19
C PRO A 320 -18.16 18.26 -16.41
N PRO A 321 -18.38 19.52 -16.82
CA PRO A 321 -19.23 19.81 -17.95
C PRO A 321 -18.46 19.39 -19.20
N ASN A 322 -18.74 18.18 -19.69
CA ASN A 322 -18.67 17.77 -21.10
C ASN A 322 -19.16 16.32 -21.19
N ASP A 323 -19.97 16.06 -22.21
CA ASP A 323 -20.59 14.77 -22.57
C ASP A 323 -19.53 13.69 -22.95
N ASP A 324 -18.67 13.31 -22.01
CA ASP A 324 -17.69 12.23 -22.15
C ASP A 324 -18.27 10.94 -21.52
N PRO A 325 -18.73 9.96 -22.31
CA PRO A 325 -19.33 8.71 -21.81
C PRO A 325 -18.36 7.84 -20.99
N SER A 326 -17.06 8.17 -20.97
CA SER A 326 -16.04 7.49 -20.14
C SER A 326 -16.03 7.91 -18.66
N CYS A 327 -16.85 8.90 -18.28
CA CYS A 327 -16.80 9.56 -16.97
C CYS A 327 -17.45 8.78 -15.80
N GLY A 328 -17.84 7.50 -15.94
CA GLY A 328 -18.80 6.88 -15.01
C GLY A 328 -18.31 5.82 -14.03
N TYR A 329 -17.15 5.18 -14.23
CA TYR A 329 -16.89 3.85 -13.66
C TYR A 329 -15.84 3.83 -12.53
N THR A 330 -15.94 2.84 -11.64
CA THR A 330 -14.94 2.36 -10.68
C THR A 330 -14.42 0.98 -11.13
N VAL A 331 -13.28 0.50 -10.58
CA VAL A 331 -12.71 -0.81 -10.95
C VAL A 331 -13.73 -1.94 -10.77
N ASP A 332 -14.49 -1.93 -9.66
CA ASP A 332 -15.52 -2.93 -9.35
C ASP A 332 -16.80 -2.77 -10.20
N GLU A 333 -16.95 -1.66 -10.92
CA GLU A 333 -18.00 -1.44 -11.93
C GLU A 333 -17.60 -1.95 -13.31
N ILE A 334 -16.33 -2.27 -13.53
CA ILE A 334 -15.80 -2.80 -14.80
C ILE A 334 -15.48 -4.29 -14.68
N PHE A 335 -14.90 -4.70 -13.55
CA PHE A 335 -14.42 -6.07 -13.31
C PHE A 335 -15.19 -6.73 -12.18
N GLU A 336 -15.76 -7.90 -12.43
CA GLU A 336 -16.37 -8.75 -11.41
C GLU A 336 -15.36 -9.76 -10.87
N PRO A 337 -15.29 -9.97 -9.54
CA PRO A 337 -14.56 -11.08 -8.95
C PRO A 337 -14.96 -12.39 -9.62
N LEU A 338 -13.97 -13.22 -9.95
CA LEU A 338 -14.25 -14.61 -10.27
C LEU A 338 -14.38 -15.37 -8.94
N ASP A 339 -15.57 -15.85 -8.64
CA ASP A 339 -15.82 -16.71 -7.48
C ASP A 339 -15.51 -18.15 -7.92
N LEU A 340 -14.29 -18.61 -7.68
CA LEU A 340 -13.89 -19.98 -8.05
C LEU A 340 -14.58 -21.03 -7.15
N ASP A 341 -15.05 -20.62 -5.98
CA ASP A 341 -15.61 -21.50 -4.95
C ASP A 341 -17.16 -21.57 -4.96
N ALA A 342 -17.85 -20.68 -5.70
CA ALA A 342 -19.32 -20.62 -5.70
C ALA A 342 -19.98 -21.63 -6.66
N ASP A 343 -19.22 -22.25 -7.58
CA ASP A 343 -19.69 -23.32 -8.47
C ASP A 343 -19.36 -24.74 -7.92
N GLU A 344 -18.76 -24.84 -6.73
CA GLU A 344 -18.43 -26.09 -6.01
C GLU A 344 -19.25 -26.26 -4.71
N GLU A 345 -20.56 -26.00 -4.75
CA GLU A 345 -21.50 -26.29 -3.64
C GLU A 345 -21.68 -27.81 -3.37
N ALA A 346 -20.68 -28.64 -3.72
CA ALA A 346 -20.74 -30.09 -3.71
C ALA A 346 -19.43 -30.81 -3.32
N SER A 347 -18.64 -30.32 -2.35
CA SER A 347 -17.89 -31.24 -1.46
C SER A 347 -17.40 -30.57 -0.17
N GLU A 348 -18.30 -30.49 0.79
CA GLU A 348 -18.11 -30.62 2.25
C GLU A 348 -16.69 -30.62 2.85
N ALA A 349 -16.50 -29.66 3.76
CA ALA A 349 -15.99 -29.83 5.14
C ALA A 349 -14.48 -29.98 5.44
N ALA A 350 -14.10 -29.35 6.56
CA ALA A 350 -12.84 -29.39 7.33
C ALA A 350 -11.74 -28.39 6.86
N ALA A 351 -11.47 -27.30 7.59
CA ALA A 351 -10.82 -27.19 8.91
C ALA A 351 -9.27 -27.19 8.86
N ASP A 352 -8.72 -26.28 9.67
CA ASP A 352 -7.36 -26.17 10.21
C ASP A 352 -6.26 -25.39 9.45
N SER A 353 -5.88 -24.29 10.10
CA SER A 353 -4.59 -23.58 10.00
C SER A 353 -3.44 -24.49 10.46
N PRO A 354 -2.23 -24.34 9.90
CA PRO A 354 -1.18 -23.78 10.75
C PRO A 354 -0.22 -22.83 10.03
N CYS A 355 0.35 -21.93 10.83
CA CYS A 355 1.48 -21.07 10.52
C CYS A 355 2.76 -21.87 10.16
N ALA A 356 3.58 -21.31 9.27
CA ALA A 356 5.03 -21.14 9.42
C ALA A 356 5.67 -20.69 8.09
N ALA A 357 6.29 -19.51 8.08
CA ALA A 357 7.48 -19.24 7.29
C ALA A 357 8.21 -18.04 7.93
N GLU A 358 9.16 -18.39 8.78
CA GLU A 358 10.17 -17.52 9.37
C GLU A 358 11.02 -16.84 8.28
N HIS A 359 11.55 -15.67 8.61
CA HIS A 359 12.35 -14.76 7.78
C HIS A 359 11.59 -13.99 6.70
N TRP A 360 10.73 -13.06 7.16
CA TRP A 360 10.42 -11.83 6.46
C TRP A 360 11.19 -10.70 7.15
N ASN A 361 12.38 -10.41 6.64
CA ASN A 361 13.03 -9.13 6.93
C ASN A 361 13.57 -8.55 5.63
N LEU A 362 12.76 -7.68 5.04
CA LEU A 362 13.17 -6.58 4.17
C LEU A 362 12.39 -5.33 4.64
N GLU A 363 12.61 -5.02 5.92
CA GLU A 363 12.99 -3.69 6.40
C GLU A 363 12.01 -2.52 6.13
N ALA A 364 10.98 -2.42 6.99
CA ALA A 364 10.62 -1.38 7.98
C ALA A 364 11.07 0.11 7.85
N THR A 365 11.49 0.61 6.69
CA THR A 365 12.49 1.73 6.68
C THR A 365 12.03 3.06 6.10
N GLY A 366 10.74 3.16 5.77
CA GLY A 366 10.06 4.44 5.54
C GLY A 366 8.92 4.73 6.52
N ARG A 367 8.57 3.79 7.40
CA ARG A 367 7.25 3.76 8.07
C ARG A 367 7.28 4.17 9.54
N ALA A 368 8.39 3.93 10.24
CA ALA A 368 8.56 4.32 11.64
C ALA A 368 8.88 5.83 11.84
N SER A 369 9.66 6.45 10.94
CA SER A 369 9.98 7.90 11.00
C SER A 369 8.76 8.80 10.84
N MET A 370 7.76 8.32 10.11
CA MET A 370 6.57 9.07 9.70
C MET A 370 5.59 9.32 10.83
N SER A 371 5.24 8.22 11.46
CA SER A 371 4.51 8.11 12.71
C SER A 371 5.04 9.08 13.77
N LEU A 372 6.36 9.11 13.89
CA LEU A 372 7.13 9.98 14.77
C LEU A 372 6.98 11.48 14.39
N HIS A 373 7.14 11.81 13.11
CA HIS A 373 7.00 13.18 12.62
C HIS A 373 5.56 13.75 12.78
N MET A 374 4.53 12.90 12.79
CA MET A 374 3.14 13.36 12.90
C MET A 374 2.73 13.73 14.33
N ALA A 375 3.33 13.10 15.33
CA ALA A 375 3.17 13.50 16.73
C ALA A 375 3.77 14.90 17.01
N LEU A 376 4.72 15.40 16.20
CA LEU A 376 5.23 16.78 16.28
C LEU A 376 4.23 17.84 15.82
N ARG A 377 3.30 17.49 14.93
CA ARG A 377 2.32 18.44 14.37
C ARG A 377 0.98 18.45 15.14
N ALA A 378 0.72 17.45 15.97
CA ALA A 378 -0.41 17.41 16.90
C ALA A 378 -0.01 17.93 18.29
N GLY A 379 -0.10 19.24 18.46
CA GLY A 379 -0.12 19.83 19.81
C GLY A 379 -1.44 19.50 20.51
N ASP A 380 -1.31 19.01 21.74
CA ASP A 380 -2.35 18.73 22.74
C ASP A 380 -3.40 17.65 22.41
N VAL A 381 -3.11 16.41 22.83
CA VAL A 381 -4.10 15.43 23.34
C VAL A 381 -3.61 14.82 24.65
#